data_AF-A0A4R4EXB8-F1
#
_entry.id   AF-A0A4R4EXB8-F1
#
_cell.length_a   1.000
_cell.length_b   1.000
_cell.length_c   1.000
_cell.angle_alpha   90.00
_cell.angle_beta   90.00
_cell.angle_gamma   90.00
#
_symmetry.space_group_name_H-M   'P 1'
#
loop_
_entity.id
_entity.type
_entity.pdbx_description
1 polymer ?
#
loop_
_entity_poly.entity_id
_entity_poly.type
_entity_poly.pdbx_seq_one_letter_code
_entity_poly.pdbx_strand_id
1 'polypeptide(L)'
;MATTPLLPDRSLLERYDRPGPRYTSYPTAPQFRSDFGQAQLRASVAASNGDPIPRRLSLYVHVPFCASPCFYCGCNRIITRDATRGELYLARLYREIALVSELFDRDREVIQLHFGGGTPNFLSPGQLGECVRTLRRHFLFSEDEGRDISIELDPRFVEPEDIARLAALGF
;
A
#
# COMPACT_ATOMS: atom_id res chain seq x y z
N MET A 1 7.79 -32.40 19.65
CA MET A 1 9.12 -31.86 20.00
C MET A 1 8.92 -30.47 20.55
N ALA A 2 9.11 -30.27 21.85
CA ALA A 2 8.98 -28.95 22.46
C ALA A 2 10.21 -28.12 22.07
N THR A 3 10.02 -27.09 21.24
CA THR A 3 11.06 -26.09 20.96
C THR A 3 11.30 -25.29 22.23
N THR A 4 12.43 -25.54 22.90
CA THR A 4 12.94 -24.65 23.94
C THR A 4 13.06 -23.24 23.35
N PRO A 5 12.45 -22.20 23.95
CA PRO A 5 12.61 -20.85 23.45
C PRO A 5 14.10 -20.48 23.53
N LEU A 6 14.65 -20.05 22.40
CA LEU A 6 16.01 -19.52 22.34
C LEU A 6 16.06 -18.29 23.25
N LEU A 7 16.74 -18.40 24.39
CA LEU A 7 17.07 -17.23 25.18
C LEU A 7 18.06 -16.38 24.36
N PRO A 8 17.80 -15.07 24.19
CA PRO A 8 18.69 -14.22 23.41
C PRO A 8 20.06 -14.15 24.10
N ASP A 9 21.12 -14.44 23.34
CA ASP A 9 22.49 -14.29 23.81
C ASP A 9 22.85 -12.81 23.89
N ARG A 10 23.00 -12.32 25.12
CA ARG A 10 23.34 -10.92 25.41
C ARG A 10 24.63 -10.48 24.71
N SER A 11 25.62 -11.35 24.63
CA SER A 11 26.90 -11.02 23.99
C SER A 11 26.75 -10.80 22.49
N LEU A 12 25.85 -11.54 21.83
CA LEU A 12 25.52 -11.34 20.42
C LEU A 12 24.74 -10.04 20.21
N LEU A 13 23.77 -9.74 21.07
CA LEU A 13 23.02 -8.49 20.99
C LEU A 13 23.95 -7.29 21.14
N GLU A 14 24.81 -7.27 22.17
CA GLU A 14 25.77 -6.17 22.39
C GLU A 14 26.77 -6.04 21.23
N ARG A 15 27.14 -7.14 20.57
CA ARG A 15 28.04 -7.13 19.40
C ARG A 15 27.39 -6.54 18.15
N TYR A 16 26.12 -6.86 17.90
CA TYR A 16 25.42 -6.58 16.64
C TYR A 16 24.38 -5.46 16.71
N ASP A 17 24.14 -4.85 17.88
CA ASP A 17 23.32 -3.64 18.04
C ASP A 17 24.05 -2.41 17.45
N ARG A 18 24.10 -2.36 16.12
CA ARG A 18 24.73 -1.32 15.32
C ARG A 18 23.80 -0.92 14.18
N PRO A 19 23.84 0.34 13.72
CA PRO A 19 23.07 0.75 12.55
C PRO A 19 23.36 -0.15 11.34
N GLY A 20 22.31 -0.74 10.78
CA GLY A 20 22.37 -1.59 9.60
C GLY A 20 21.39 -1.12 8.52
N PRO A 21 21.57 -1.57 7.27
CA PRO A 21 20.62 -1.28 6.21
C PRO A 21 19.25 -1.89 6.53
N ARG A 22 18.19 -1.11 6.31
CA ARG A 22 16.82 -1.63 6.33
C ARG A 22 16.58 -2.43 5.05
N TYR A 23 16.55 -3.75 5.16
CA TYR A 23 16.24 -4.65 4.05
C TYR A 23 14.73 -4.75 3.82
N THR A 24 14.12 -3.68 3.30
CA THR A 24 12.71 -3.66 2.87
C THR A 24 12.53 -4.24 1.46
N SER A 25 13.59 -4.22 0.66
CA SER A 25 13.68 -4.83 -0.66
C SER A 25 15.14 -5.13 -1.00
N TYR A 26 15.39 -5.94 -2.02
CA TYR A 26 16.72 -6.14 -2.59
C TYR A 26 16.68 -6.04 -4.12
N PRO A 27 17.47 -5.16 -4.76
CA PRO A 27 18.30 -4.12 -4.13
C PRO A 27 17.48 -3.09 -3.32
N THR A 28 18.14 -2.41 -2.39
CA THR A 28 17.50 -1.42 -1.50
C THR A 28 17.24 -0.10 -2.22
N ALA A 29 16.35 0.75 -1.68
CA ALA A 29 15.99 2.04 -2.27
C ALA A 29 17.16 3.00 -2.61
N PRO A 30 18.28 3.05 -1.86
CA PRO A 30 19.47 3.82 -2.26
C PRO A 30 20.06 3.44 -3.62
N GLN A 31 19.70 2.27 -4.18
CA GLN A 31 20.12 1.81 -5.50
C GLN A 31 19.18 2.30 -6.62
N PHE A 32 18.09 3.01 -6.30
CA PHE A 32 17.22 3.59 -7.31
C PHE A 32 17.97 4.66 -8.10
N ARG A 33 17.81 4.62 -9.42
CA ARG A 33 18.50 5.52 -10.35
C ARG A 33 17.49 6.42 -11.04
N SER A 34 17.87 7.66 -11.29
CA SER A 34 17.02 8.64 -11.98
C SER A 34 16.85 8.38 -13.48
N ASP A 35 17.65 7.48 -14.05
CA ASP A 35 17.58 7.06 -15.47
C ASP A 35 16.51 5.97 -15.73
N PHE A 36 15.88 5.45 -14.68
CA PHE A 36 14.69 4.60 -14.80
C PHE A 36 13.45 5.50 -14.95
N GLY A 37 12.96 5.62 -16.19
CA GLY A 37 11.82 6.46 -16.54
C GLY A 37 10.64 5.69 -17.12
N GLN A 38 9.77 6.41 -17.82
CA GLN A 38 8.52 5.88 -18.37
C GLN A 38 8.75 4.71 -19.36
N ALA A 39 9.76 4.80 -20.22
CA ALA A 39 10.04 3.78 -21.22
C ALA A 39 10.44 2.45 -20.57
N GLN A 40 11.28 2.50 -19.53
CA GLN A 40 11.71 1.33 -18.78
C GLN A 40 10.53 0.72 -18.01
N LEU A 41 9.70 1.54 -17.37
CA LEU A 41 8.48 1.06 -16.70
C LEU A 41 7.55 0.33 -17.68
N ARG A 42 7.26 0.93 -18.84
CA ARG A 42 6.40 0.31 -19.86
C ARG A 42 6.98 -1.01 -20.37
N ALA A 43 8.28 -1.06 -20.62
CA ALA A 43 8.96 -2.30 -21.03
C ALA A 43 8.88 -3.39 -19.95
N SER A 44 9.07 -3.04 -18.67
CA SER A 44 8.95 -3.99 -17.56
C SER A 44 7.53 -4.54 -17.40
N VAL A 45 6.51 -3.68 -17.55
CA VAL A 45 5.11 -4.14 -17.49
C VAL A 45 4.78 -5.02 -18.69
N ALA A 46 5.17 -4.62 -19.91
CA ALA A 46 4.95 -5.42 -21.11
C ALA A 46 5.62 -6.80 -21.02
N ALA A 47 6.84 -6.88 -20.49
CA ALA A 47 7.50 -8.15 -20.23
C ALA A 47 6.77 -8.99 -19.16
N SER A 48 6.23 -8.36 -18.12
CA SER A 48 5.42 -9.04 -17.10
C SER A 48 4.08 -9.54 -17.63
N ASN A 49 3.47 -8.85 -18.60
CA ASN A 49 2.25 -9.26 -19.27
C ASN A 49 2.52 -10.43 -20.23
N GLY A 50 3.66 -10.42 -20.93
CA GLY A 50 4.07 -11.47 -21.85
C GLY A 50 4.66 -12.74 -21.21
N ASP A 51 4.71 -12.84 -19.88
CA ASP A 51 5.09 -14.07 -19.18
C ASP A 51 4.08 -15.19 -19.53
N PRO A 52 4.50 -16.43 -19.84
CA PRO A 52 3.57 -17.51 -20.12
C PRO A 52 2.50 -17.73 -19.04
N ILE A 53 2.81 -17.38 -17.78
CA ILE A 53 1.85 -17.37 -16.68
C ILE A 53 2.02 -16.04 -15.93
N PRO A 54 1.36 -14.95 -16.38
CA PRO A 54 1.50 -13.65 -15.76
C PRO A 54 1.10 -13.70 -14.29
N ARG A 55 1.94 -13.13 -13.41
CA ARG A 55 1.62 -13.08 -11.99
C ARG A 55 0.35 -12.23 -11.77
N ARG A 56 -0.45 -12.63 -10.78
CA ARG A 56 -1.56 -11.82 -10.25
C ARG A 56 -1.03 -10.50 -9.67
N LEU A 57 -1.90 -9.50 -9.59
CA LEU A 57 -1.55 -8.14 -9.19
C LEU A 57 -1.74 -7.93 -7.69
N SER A 58 -0.84 -7.13 -7.11
CA SER A 58 -0.98 -6.53 -5.79
C SER A 58 -0.93 -5.02 -5.96
N LEU A 59 -1.91 -4.32 -5.39
CA LEU A 59 -2.05 -2.87 -5.46
C LEU A 59 -1.76 -2.25 -4.08
N TYR A 60 -0.98 -1.18 -4.08
CA TYR A 60 -0.72 -0.38 -2.89
C TYR A 60 -1.16 1.06 -3.14
N VAL A 61 -1.99 1.60 -2.25
CA VAL A 61 -2.44 2.99 -2.28
C VAL A 61 -1.84 3.73 -1.08
N HIS A 62 -1.03 4.73 -1.36
CA HIS A 62 -0.37 5.54 -0.33
C HIS A 62 -1.22 6.78 0.01
N VAL A 63 -1.90 6.79 1.16
CA VAL A 63 -2.61 7.98 1.66
C VAL A 63 -1.66 8.79 2.55
N PRO A 64 -1.14 9.94 2.10
CA PRO A 64 -0.01 10.57 2.76
C PRO A 64 -0.42 11.43 3.96
N PHE A 65 -1.67 11.47 4.39
CA PHE A 65 -2.13 12.46 5.37
C PHE A 65 -2.23 11.90 6.78
N CYS A 66 -1.87 12.71 7.78
CA CYS A 66 -2.17 12.45 9.20
C CYS A 66 -2.75 13.72 9.84
N ALA A 67 -3.75 13.56 10.70
CA ALA A 67 -4.38 14.68 11.42
C ALA A 67 -3.47 15.31 12.50
N SER A 68 -2.54 14.53 13.05
CA SER A 68 -1.61 14.96 14.10
C SER A 68 -0.24 14.30 13.96
N PRO A 69 0.84 14.95 14.45
CA PRO A 69 2.17 14.38 14.39
C PRO A 69 2.40 13.32 15.47
N CYS A 70 2.94 12.17 15.10
CA CYS A 70 3.63 11.27 16.02
C CYS A 70 5.14 11.57 15.95
N PHE A 71 5.76 11.97 17.07
CA PHE A 71 7.17 12.41 17.08
C PHE A 71 8.18 11.30 16.79
N TYR A 72 7.78 10.03 16.96
CA TYR A 72 8.59 8.87 16.60
C TYR A 72 8.46 8.45 15.13
N CYS A 73 7.51 9.00 14.38
CA CYS A 73 7.13 8.44 13.08
C CYS A 73 8.10 8.88 11.96
N GLY A 74 8.66 7.88 11.27
CA GLY A 74 9.52 8.04 10.09
C GLY A 74 8.83 7.76 8.75
N CYS A 75 7.50 7.62 8.72
CA CYS A 75 6.74 7.37 7.49
C CYS A 75 6.71 8.61 6.58
N ASN A 76 6.64 8.38 5.26
CA ASN A 76 6.31 9.43 4.30
C ASN A 76 4.86 9.89 4.55
N ARG A 77 4.70 11.12 5.04
CA ARG A 77 3.41 11.69 5.43
C ARG A 77 3.43 13.21 5.44
N ILE A 78 2.25 13.79 5.46
CA ILE A 78 1.92 15.21 5.48
C ILE A 78 0.96 15.41 6.66
N ILE A 79 1.37 16.21 7.65
CA ILE A 79 0.50 16.56 8.77
C ILE A 79 -0.43 17.70 8.34
N THR A 80 -1.74 17.48 8.43
CA THR A 80 -2.75 18.47 8.03
C THR A 80 -4.07 18.21 8.73
N ARG A 81 -4.82 19.27 9.04
CA ARG A 81 -6.24 19.18 9.48
C ARG A 81 -7.23 19.56 8.39
N ASP A 82 -6.73 20.02 7.25
CA ASP A 82 -7.53 20.39 6.09
C ASP A 82 -7.96 19.14 5.32
N ALA A 83 -9.22 18.72 5.50
CA ALA A 83 -9.81 17.55 4.86
C ALA A 83 -9.89 17.69 3.32
N THR A 84 -9.92 18.92 2.78
CA THR A 84 -9.99 19.15 1.32
C THR A 84 -8.76 18.63 0.58
N ARG A 85 -7.63 18.45 1.29
CA ARG A 85 -6.42 17.83 0.73
C ARG A 85 -6.65 16.37 0.34
N GLY A 86 -7.52 15.65 1.06
CA GLY A 86 -7.94 14.30 0.71
C GLY A 86 -8.69 14.26 -0.63
N GLU A 87 -9.60 15.19 -0.85
CA GLU A 87 -10.38 15.31 -2.10
C GLU A 87 -9.47 15.64 -3.29
N LEU A 88 -8.60 16.63 -3.15
CA LEU A 88 -7.64 17.03 -4.18
C LEU A 88 -6.62 15.94 -4.49
N TYR A 89 -6.28 15.11 -3.50
CA TYR A 89 -5.44 13.92 -3.68
C TYR A 89 -6.19 12.86 -4.48
N LEU A 90 -7.42 12.50 -4.08
CA LEU A 90 -8.23 11.48 -4.76
C LEU A 90 -8.51 11.85 -6.22
N ALA A 91 -8.79 13.11 -6.52
CA ALA A 91 -8.98 13.57 -7.89
C ALA A 91 -7.76 13.32 -8.79
N ARG A 92 -6.54 13.39 -8.23
CA ARG A 92 -5.29 13.07 -8.94
C ARG A 92 -5.06 11.56 -8.99
N LEU A 93 -5.29 10.86 -7.88
CA LEU A 93 -5.16 9.40 -7.80
C LEU A 93 -6.07 8.70 -8.83
N TYR A 94 -7.30 9.17 -9.04
CA TYR A 94 -8.20 8.56 -10.02
C TYR A 94 -7.70 8.70 -11.45
N ARG A 95 -7.02 9.80 -11.78
CA ARG A 95 -6.35 9.96 -13.08
C ARG A 95 -5.17 9.02 -13.21
N GLU A 96 -4.38 8.86 -12.15
CA GLU A 96 -3.27 7.91 -12.11
C GLU A 96 -3.75 6.47 -12.24
N ILE A 97 -4.79 6.06 -11.52
CA ILE A 97 -5.41 4.73 -11.63
C ILE A 97 -5.82 4.46 -13.08
N ALA A 98 -6.49 5.42 -13.73
CA ALA A 98 -6.88 5.27 -15.13
C ALA A 98 -5.67 5.02 -16.03
N LEU A 99 -4.65 5.89 -15.94
CA LEU A 99 -3.44 5.82 -16.76
C LEU A 99 -2.62 4.54 -16.52
N VAL A 100 -2.46 4.12 -15.26
CA VAL A 100 -1.66 2.94 -14.91
C VAL A 100 -2.40 1.66 -15.27
N SER A 101 -3.72 1.60 -15.11
CA SER A 101 -4.51 0.42 -15.43
C SER A 101 -4.42 0.00 -16.90
N GLU A 102 -4.22 0.96 -17.81
CA GLU A 102 -4.04 0.70 -19.24
C GLU A 102 -2.75 -0.04 -19.59
N LEU A 103 -1.79 -0.11 -18.66
CA LEU A 103 -0.53 -0.83 -18.86
C LEU A 103 -0.66 -2.33 -18.61
N PHE A 104 -1.67 -2.77 -17.85
CA PHE A 104 -1.83 -4.16 -17.43
C PHE A 104 -2.95 -4.84 -18.21
N ASP A 105 -2.75 -6.12 -18.55
CA ASP A 105 -3.77 -6.89 -19.27
C ASP A 105 -5.04 -7.07 -18.41
N ARG A 106 -6.20 -7.05 -19.08
CA ARG A 106 -7.52 -6.98 -18.42
C ARG A 106 -7.92 -8.25 -17.66
N ASP A 107 -7.26 -9.36 -17.94
CA ASP A 107 -7.44 -10.66 -17.28
C ASP A 107 -6.49 -10.88 -16.09
N ARG A 108 -5.57 -9.94 -15.81
CA ARG A 108 -4.71 -10.02 -14.62
C ARG A 108 -5.48 -9.63 -13.37
N GLU A 109 -5.86 -10.64 -12.60
CA GLU A 109 -6.58 -10.44 -11.35
C GLU A 109 -5.74 -9.75 -10.28
N VAL A 110 -6.34 -8.78 -9.59
CA VAL A 110 -5.87 -8.21 -8.34
C VAL A 110 -6.27 -9.15 -7.21
N ILE A 111 -5.27 -9.64 -6.48
CA ILE A 111 -5.45 -10.51 -5.30
C ILE A 111 -5.18 -9.80 -4.00
N GLN A 112 -4.49 -8.67 -4.07
CA GLN A 112 -4.12 -7.91 -2.89
C GLN A 112 -4.33 -6.42 -3.13
N LEU A 113 -4.92 -5.74 -2.15
CA LEU A 113 -5.05 -4.29 -2.11
C LEU A 113 -4.70 -3.82 -0.70
N HIS A 114 -3.72 -2.93 -0.58
CA HIS A 114 -3.34 -2.38 0.71
C HIS A 114 -3.37 -0.86 0.70
N PHE A 115 -4.11 -0.26 1.63
CA PHE A 115 -4.09 1.18 1.90
C PHE A 115 -3.17 1.44 3.09
N GLY A 116 -2.12 2.23 2.90
CA GLY A 116 -1.21 2.61 3.98
C GLY A 116 -0.64 4.02 3.80
N GLY A 117 0.39 4.36 4.57
CA GLY A 117 1.21 5.55 4.37
C GLY A 117 1.29 6.47 5.57
N GLY A 118 0.54 7.56 5.54
CA GLY A 118 0.25 8.36 6.72
C GLY A 118 -0.84 7.67 7.54
N THR A 119 -2.09 7.98 7.22
CA THR A 119 -3.26 7.43 7.89
C THR A 119 -4.42 7.34 6.90
N PRO A 120 -4.71 6.16 6.32
CA PRO A 120 -5.81 5.97 5.38
C PRO A 120 -7.18 6.45 5.87
N ASN A 121 -7.53 6.25 7.14
CA ASN A 121 -8.75 6.80 7.75
C ASN A 121 -8.71 8.32 8.00
N PHE A 122 -7.76 9.05 7.40
CA PHE A 122 -7.91 10.47 7.12
C PHE A 122 -8.99 10.73 6.06
N LEU A 123 -9.17 9.78 5.12
CA LEU A 123 -10.26 9.80 4.16
C LEU A 123 -11.53 9.30 4.82
N SER A 124 -12.67 9.91 4.49
CA SER A 124 -13.96 9.45 4.99
C SER A 124 -14.30 8.05 4.43
N PRO A 125 -15.17 7.27 5.10
CA PRO A 125 -15.61 5.97 4.58
C PRO A 125 -16.19 6.06 3.15
N GLY A 126 -16.89 7.15 2.82
CA GLY A 126 -17.39 7.38 1.46
C GLY A 126 -16.29 7.60 0.43
N GLN A 127 -15.25 8.34 0.80
CA GLN A 127 -14.06 8.55 -0.05
C GLN A 127 -13.27 7.26 -0.27
N LEU A 128 -13.06 6.46 0.79
CA LEU A 128 -12.45 5.13 0.69
C LEU A 128 -13.27 4.22 -0.23
N GLY A 129 -14.60 4.21 -0.07
CA GLY A 129 -15.49 3.43 -0.91
C GLY A 129 -15.47 3.82 -2.38
N GLU A 130 -15.45 5.13 -2.70
CA GLU A 130 -15.26 5.57 -4.10
C GLU A 130 -13.89 5.18 -4.64
N CYS A 131 -12.83 5.25 -3.83
CA CYS A 131 -11.50 4.82 -4.25
C CYS A 131 -11.46 3.32 -4.59
N VAL A 132 -12.01 2.46 -3.71
CA VAL A 132 -12.10 1.01 -3.96
C VAL A 132 -12.94 0.71 -5.20
N ARG A 133 -14.10 1.37 -5.35
CA ARG A 133 -14.92 1.23 -6.57
C ARG A 133 -14.18 1.70 -7.82
N THR A 134 -13.42 2.77 -7.74
CA THR A 134 -12.60 3.26 -8.87
C THR A 134 -11.57 2.22 -9.26
N LEU A 135 -10.84 1.65 -8.30
CA LEU A 135 -9.88 0.58 -8.56
C LEU A 135 -10.57 -0.63 -9.23
N ARG A 136 -11.72 -1.07 -8.72
CA ARG A 136 -12.50 -2.18 -9.28
C ARG A 136 -13.08 -1.91 -10.68
N ARG A 137 -13.27 -0.64 -11.06
CA ARG A 137 -13.65 -0.27 -12.44
C ARG A 137 -12.48 -0.39 -13.41
N HIS A 138 -11.25 -0.21 -12.93
CA HIS A 138 -10.05 -0.14 -13.76
C HIS A 138 -9.25 -1.44 -13.79
N PHE A 139 -9.32 -2.25 -12.73
CA PHE A 139 -8.65 -3.54 -12.61
C PHE A 139 -9.66 -4.66 -12.35
N LEU A 140 -9.38 -5.85 -12.88
CA LEU A 140 -10.12 -7.06 -12.53
C LEU A 140 -9.70 -7.48 -11.12
N PHE A 141 -10.62 -7.48 -10.16
CA PHE A 141 -10.36 -8.02 -8.82
C PHE A 141 -10.77 -9.48 -8.77
N SER A 142 -9.95 -10.32 -8.15
CA SER A 142 -10.32 -11.72 -7.95
C SER A 142 -11.55 -11.84 -7.05
N GLU A 143 -12.41 -12.80 -7.35
CA GLU A 143 -13.55 -13.18 -6.53
C GLU A 143 -13.20 -14.22 -5.45
N ASP A 144 -11.96 -14.74 -5.47
CA ASP A 144 -11.44 -15.67 -4.48
C ASP A 144 -11.61 -15.13 -3.05
N GLU A 145 -12.05 -16.00 -2.13
CA GLU A 145 -12.22 -15.68 -0.71
C GLU A 145 -10.88 -15.41 -0.02
N GLY A 146 -9.78 -15.95 -0.55
CA GLY A 146 -8.42 -15.76 -0.05
C GLY A 146 -7.74 -14.45 -0.49
N ARG A 147 -8.46 -13.54 -1.16
CA ARG A 147 -7.91 -12.22 -1.50
C ARG A 147 -7.63 -11.40 -0.23
N ASP A 148 -6.54 -10.63 -0.23
CA ASP A 148 -6.13 -9.77 0.89
C ASP A 148 -6.42 -8.31 0.57
N ILE A 149 -7.45 -7.75 1.17
CA ILE A 149 -7.76 -6.33 1.07
C ILE A 149 -7.62 -5.75 2.47
N SER A 150 -6.66 -4.85 2.66
CA SER A 150 -6.26 -4.36 3.98
C SER A 150 -6.04 -2.86 4.03
N ILE A 151 -6.18 -2.29 5.23
CA ILE A 151 -6.06 -0.86 5.49
C ILE A 151 -5.40 -0.60 6.84
N GLU A 152 -4.45 0.34 6.87
CA GLU A 152 -3.89 0.89 8.12
C GLU A 152 -4.86 1.91 8.74
N LEU A 153 -5.07 1.84 10.06
CA LEU A 153 -5.97 2.74 10.78
C LEU A 153 -5.25 3.43 11.93
N ASP A 154 -5.46 4.74 12.08
CA ASP A 154 -5.17 5.45 13.32
C ASP A 154 -6.35 5.25 14.27
N PRO A 155 -6.17 4.52 15.40
CA PRO A 155 -7.26 4.18 16.30
C PRO A 155 -7.85 5.39 17.04
N ARG A 156 -7.23 6.57 16.94
CA ARG A 156 -7.77 7.82 17.54
C ARG A 156 -8.94 8.41 16.75
N PHE A 157 -9.13 7.97 15.50
CA PHE A 157 -10.12 8.49 14.56
C PHE A 157 -10.92 7.36 13.91
N VAL A 158 -11.27 6.34 14.69
CA VAL A 158 -12.08 5.22 14.24
C VAL A 158 -13.13 4.89 15.29
N GLU A 159 -14.38 4.77 14.86
CA GLU A 159 -15.47 4.29 15.68
C GLU A 159 -15.83 2.84 15.30
N PRO A 160 -16.48 2.05 16.19
CA PRO A 160 -16.89 0.69 15.87
C PRO A 160 -17.73 0.55 14.59
N GLU A 161 -18.56 1.55 14.28
CA GLU A 161 -19.36 1.57 13.05
C GLU A 161 -18.50 1.71 11.79
N ASP A 162 -17.37 2.41 11.87
CA ASP A 162 -16.44 2.55 10.73
C ASP A 162 -15.85 1.21 10.34
N ILE A 163 -15.58 0.33 11.31
CA ILE A 163 -15.10 -1.03 11.04
C ILE A 163 -16.10 -1.82 10.20
N ALA A 164 -17.39 -1.77 10.56
CA ALA A 164 -18.44 -2.43 9.78
C ALA A 164 -18.58 -1.84 8.36
N ARG A 165 -18.43 -0.52 8.22
CA ARG A 165 -18.44 0.16 6.91
C ARG A 165 -17.23 -0.25 6.06
N LEU A 166 -16.04 -0.33 6.65
CA LEU A 166 -14.83 -0.78 5.96
C LEU A 166 -14.96 -2.24 5.52
N ALA A 167 -15.47 -3.12 6.37
CA ALA A 167 -15.74 -4.51 6.01
C ALA A 167 -16.73 -4.63 4.83
N ALA A 168 -17.78 -3.80 4.81
CA ALA A 168 -18.72 -3.74 3.68
C ALA A 168 -18.09 -3.23 2.37
N LEU A 169 -16.99 -2.47 2.43
CA LEU A 169 -16.20 -2.09 1.26
C LEU A 169 -15.26 -3.22 0.78
N GLY A 170 -15.13 -4.28 1.58
CA GLY A 170 -14.34 -5.46 1.30
C GLY A 170 -12.94 -5.45 1.91
N PHE A 171 -12.66 -4.56 2.88
CA PHE A 171 -11.47 -4.63 3.75
C PHE A 171 -11.64 -5.68 4.85
#